data_AF-A0A0Q8FWY0-F1
#
_entry.id   AF-A0A0Q8FWY0-F1
#
_cell.length_a   1.000
_cell.length_b   1.000
_cell.length_c   1.000
_cell.angle_alpha   90.00
_cell.angle_beta   90.00
_cell.angle_gamma   90.00
#
_symmetry.space_group_name_H-M   'P 1'
#
loop_
_entity.id
_entity.type
_entity.pdbx_description
1 polymer ?
#
loop_
_entity_poly.entity_id
_entity_poly.type
_entity_poly.pdbx_seq_one_letter_code
_entity_poly.pdbx_strand_id
1 'polypeptide(L)'
;MTQTSLPAWCETLQTKLMAALDAVWATLETSDDPAAIRRARDRAKAIGDLAAVARKVAAMTGSPGRAKPPVAASLAGPIPAWETPVPAPPSFAEPVAAQVEHARRALDRLKGGRRGRL
;
A
#
# COMPACT_ATOMS: atom_id res chain seq x y z
N MET A 1 17.13 -10.04 -21.34
CA MET A 1 15.71 -9.78 -21.04
C MET A 1 15.25 -10.90 -20.09
N THR A 2 15.25 -10.68 -18.78
CA THR A 2 14.80 -11.71 -17.83
C THR A 2 13.30 -11.58 -17.65
N GLN A 3 12.53 -12.36 -18.42
CA GLN A 3 11.09 -12.45 -18.28
C GLN A 3 10.77 -13.21 -16.99
N THR A 4 10.36 -12.49 -15.96
CA THR A 4 9.79 -13.08 -14.74
C THR A 4 8.42 -13.64 -15.10
N SER A 5 8.35 -14.94 -15.40
CA SER A 5 7.06 -15.62 -15.63
C SER A 5 6.28 -15.67 -14.32
N LEU A 6 5.05 -15.15 -14.33
CA LEU A 6 4.14 -15.28 -13.20
C LEU A 6 3.58 -16.71 -13.18
N PRO A 7 3.41 -17.32 -11.99
CA PRO A 7 2.73 -18.61 -11.90
C PRO A 7 1.32 -18.54 -12.51
N ALA A 8 0.91 -19.54 -13.30
CA ALA A 8 -0.40 -19.59 -13.97
C ALA A 8 -1.60 -19.45 -12.99
N TRP A 9 -1.43 -19.84 -11.73
CA TRP A 9 -2.45 -19.63 -10.69
C TRP A 9 -2.65 -18.15 -10.35
N CYS A 10 -1.60 -17.32 -10.41
CA CYS A 10 -1.69 -15.87 -10.19
C CYS A 10 -2.53 -15.21 -11.28
N GLU A 11 -2.33 -15.61 -12.53
CA GLU A 11 -3.09 -15.09 -13.67
C GLU A 11 -4.58 -15.45 -13.54
N THR A 12 -4.87 -16.73 -13.28
CA THR A 12 -6.25 -17.21 -13.07
C THR A 12 -6.93 -16.46 -11.92
N LEU A 13 -6.20 -16.22 -10.84
CA LEU A 13 -6.72 -15.47 -9.70
C LEU A 13 -6.98 -14.00 -10.05
N GLN A 14 -6.06 -13.36 -10.77
CA GLN A 14 -6.22 -11.98 -11.21
C GLN A 14 -7.47 -11.82 -12.09
N THR A 15 -7.71 -12.72 -13.04
CA THR A 15 -8.92 -12.72 -13.87
C THR A 15 -10.19 -12.80 -13.02
N LYS A 16 -10.22 -13.68 -12.01
CA LYS A 16 -11.37 -13.81 -11.09
C LYS A 16 -11.61 -12.55 -10.25
N LEU A 17 -10.55 -11.93 -9.75
CA LEU A 17 -10.63 -10.70 -8.96
C LEU A 17 -11.15 -9.54 -9.81
N MET A 18 -10.67 -9.40 -11.05
CA MET A 18 -11.16 -8.39 -11.99
C MET A 18 -12.64 -8.59 -12.30
N ALA A 19 -13.06 -9.80 -12.68
CA ALA A 19 -14.47 -10.10 -12.95
C ALA A 19 -15.37 -9.82 -11.74
N ALA A 20 -14.86 -10.04 -10.52
CA ALA A 20 -15.61 -9.73 -9.30
C ALA A 20 -15.72 -8.22 -9.04
N LEU A 21 -14.70 -7.42 -9.39
CA LEU A 21 -14.77 -5.96 -9.35
C LEU A 21 -15.75 -5.41 -10.39
N ASP A 22 -15.75 -5.98 -11.59
CA ASP A 22 -16.69 -5.59 -12.65
C ASP A 22 -18.14 -5.83 -12.20
N ALA A 23 -18.41 -6.97 -11.55
CA ALA A 23 -19.74 -7.26 -10.97
C ALA A 23 -20.12 -6.30 -9.84
N VAL A 24 -19.15 -5.88 -9.02
CA VAL A 24 -19.38 -4.85 -7.99
C VAL A 24 -19.70 -3.51 -8.64
N TRP A 25 -18.95 -3.13 -9.67
CA TRP A 25 -19.16 -1.88 -10.40
C TRP A 25 -20.55 -1.84 -11.04
N ALA A 26 -20.95 -2.91 -11.72
CA ALA A 26 -22.28 -3.03 -12.30
C ALA A 26 -23.39 -2.85 -11.24
N THR A 27 -23.21 -3.44 -10.05
CA THR A 27 -24.19 -3.28 -8.95
C THR A 27 -24.29 -1.82 -8.49
N LEU A 28 -23.16 -1.11 -8.39
CA LEU A 28 -23.14 0.29 -7.95
C LEU A 28 -23.72 1.25 -8.99
N GLU A 29 -23.63 0.91 -10.28
CA GLU A 29 -24.17 1.72 -11.36
C GLU A 29 -25.68 1.55 -11.53
N THR A 30 -26.21 0.35 -11.27
CA THR A 30 -27.63 0.04 -11.53
C THR A 30 -28.54 0.07 -10.30
N SER A 31 -27.98 0.06 -9.09
CA SER A 31 -28.76 -0.13 -7.85
C SER A 31 -28.80 1.12 -6.98
N ASP A 32 -30.01 1.62 -6.71
CA ASP A 32 -30.27 2.68 -5.71
C ASP A 32 -30.58 2.12 -4.30
N ASP A 33 -30.68 0.81 -4.14
CA ASP A 33 -30.87 0.19 -2.82
C ASP A 33 -29.62 0.42 -1.92
N PRO A 34 -29.74 1.12 -0.78
CA PRO A 34 -28.62 1.36 0.12
C PRO A 34 -28.04 0.07 0.71
N ALA A 35 -28.83 -1.00 0.84
CA ALA A 35 -28.33 -2.29 1.32
C ALA A 35 -27.49 -2.99 0.24
N ALA A 36 -27.91 -2.95 -1.02
CA ALA A 36 -27.14 -3.47 -2.14
C ALA A 36 -25.80 -2.73 -2.32
N ILE A 37 -25.79 -1.40 -2.20
CA ILE A 37 -24.56 -0.60 -2.25
C ILE A 37 -23.59 -0.97 -1.12
N ARG A 38 -24.08 -1.16 0.11
CA ARG A 38 -23.25 -1.61 1.24
C ARG A 38 -22.63 -2.98 0.97
N ARG A 39 -23.45 -3.96 0.56
CA ARG A 39 -22.98 -5.30 0.20
C ARG A 39 -21.94 -5.28 -0.93
N ALA A 40 -22.12 -4.43 -1.93
CA ALA A 40 -21.18 -4.26 -3.03
C ALA A 40 -19.82 -3.70 -2.55
N ARG A 41 -19.84 -2.72 -1.63
CA ARG A 41 -18.63 -2.18 -1.00
C ARG A 41 -17.93 -3.20 -0.10
N ASP A 42 -18.68 -3.95 0.69
CA ASP A 42 -18.13 -5.02 1.54
C ASP A 42 -17.47 -6.11 0.67
N ARG A 43 -18.08 -6.44 -0.47
CA ARG A 43 -17.51 -7.36 -1.45
C ARG A 43 -16.21 -6.81 -2.06
N ALA A 44 -16.17 -5.53 -2.45
CA ALA A 44 -14.93 -4.90 -2.92
C ALA A 44 -13.81 -4.96 -1.87
N LYS A 45 -14.15 -4.75 -0.60
CA LYS A 45 -13.19 -4.84 0.51
C LYS A 45 -12.64 -6.26 0.65
N ALA A 46 -13.50 -7.28 0.61
CA ALA A 46 -13.10 -8.68 0.66
C ALA A 46 -12.18 -9.08 -0.53
N ILE A 47 -12.47 -8.59 -1.74
CA ILE A 47 -11.62 -8.78 -2.93
C ILE A 47 -10.21 -8.20 -2.68
N GLY A 48 -10.12 -6.99 -2.12
CA GLY A 48 -8.85 -6.35 -1.79
C GLY A 48 -8.04 -7.11 -0.74
N ASP A 49 -8.71 -7.64 0.29
CA ASP A 49 -8.07 -8.43 1.35
C ASP A 49 -7.56 -9.78 0.79
N LEU A 50 -8.34 -10.43 -0.09
CA LEU A 50 -7.93 -11.66 -0.77
C LEU A 50 -6.71 -11.42 -1.68
N ALA A 51 -6.70 -10.30 -2.42
CA ALA A 51 -5.56 -9.91 -3.25
C ALA A 51 -4.29 -9.64 -2.41
N ALA A 52 -4.44 -9.10 -1.19
CA ALA A 52 -3.31 -8.94 -0.27
C ALA A 52 -2.74 -10.28 0.21
N VAL A 53 -3.59 -11.26 0.54
CA VAL A 53 -3.16 -12.61 0.91
C VAL A 53 -2.49 -13.30 -0.27
N ALA A 54 -3.06 -13.21 -1.47
CA ALA A 54 -2.48 -13.81 -2.67
C ALA A 54 -1.07 -13.30 -2.98
N ARG A 55 -0.83 -11.99 -2.81
CA ARG A 55 0.53 -11.41 -2.95
C ARG A 55 1.52 -11.99 -1.95
N LYS A 56 1.09 -12.25 -0.70
CA LYS A 56 1.94 -12.91 0.30
C LYS A 56 2.25 -14.35 -0.12
N VAL A 57 1.26 -15.10 -0.60
CA VAL A 57 1.47 -16.47 -1.11
C VAL A 57 2.43 -16.46 -2.29
N ALA A 58 2.22 -15.58 -3.27
CA ALA A 58 3.10 -15.45 -4.43
C ALA A 58 4.56 -15.12 -4.03
N ALA A 59 4.76 -14.26 -3.02
CA ALA A 59 6.09 -13.97 -2.50
C ALA A 59 6.76 -15.16 -1.79
N MET A 60 5.98 -16.02 -1.13
CA MET A 60 6.48 -17.25 -0.50
C MET A 60 6.80 -18.35 -1.53
N THR A 61 5.99 -18.48 -2.59
CA THR A 61 6.13 -19.55 -3.59
C THR A 61 7.03 -19.17 -4.76
N GLY A 62 7.23 -17.88 -5.01
CA GLY A 62 7.81 -17.33 -6.24
C GLY A 62 9.30 -16.97 -6.18
N SER A 63 10.12 -17.62 -5.34
CA SER A 63 11.54 -17.28 -5.30
C SER A 63 12.49 -18.48 -5.13
N PRO A 64 13.06 -18.99 -6.23
CA PRO A 64 14.49 -19.27 -6.28
C PRO A 64 15.22 -17.94 -6.58
N GLY A 65 15.80 -17.30 -5.56
CA GLY A 65 16.81 -16.24 -5.76
C GLY A 65 16.33 -14.79 -5.90
N ARG A 66 15.29 -14.34 -5.20
CA ARG A 66 15.07 -12.89 -4.97
C ARG A 66 16.19 -12.35 -4.09
N ALA A 67 17.32 -11.99 -4.72
CA ALA A 67 18.24 -11.02 -4.16
C ALA A 67 17.40 -9.80 -3.75
N LYS A 68 17.50 -9.45 -2.47
CA LYS A 68 16.90 -8.26 -1.88
C LYS A 68 17.21 -7.06 -2.79
N PRO A 69 16.22 -6.40 -3.41
CA PRO A 69 16.52 -5.20 -4.17
C PRO A 69 17.13 -4.17 -3.21
N PRO A 70 18.28 -3.55 -3.54
CA PRO A 70 18.79 -2.46 -2.74
C PRO A 70 17.72 -1.36 -2.70
N VAL A 71 17.41 -0.96 -1.48
CA VAL A 71 16.47 0.11 -1.18
C VAL A 71 17.16 1.43 -1.55
N ALA A 72 17.16 1.81 -2.83
CA ALA A 72 17.36 3.18 -3.31
C ALA A 72 17.41 3.22 -4.85
N ALA A 73 16.34 3.71 -5.46
CA ALA A 73 16.40 4.63 -6.60
C ALA A 73 14.96 5.08 -6.91
N SER A 74 14.50 6.12 -6.20
CA SER A 74 13.54 7.05 -6.78
C SER A 74 14.17 7.61 -8.05
N LEU A 75 13.85 7.03 -9.20
CA LEU A 75 14.12 7.68 -10.48
C LEU A 75 12.93 8.58 -10.77
N ALA A 76 13.18 9.86 -10.53
CA ALA A 76 12.41 10.99 -11.00
C ALA A 76 12.03 10.80 -12.48
N GLY A 77 10.73 10.68 -12.73
CA GLY A 77 10.18 11.09 -14.02
C GLY A 77 10.25 12.61 -14.16
N PRO A 78 10.25 13.17 -15.38
CA PRO A 78 10.31 14.61 -15.59
C PRO A 78 9.16 15.32 -14.86
N ILE A 79 9.49 16.18 -13.91
CA ILE A 79 8.56 17.08 -13.24
C ILE A 79 8.14 18.15 -14.26
N PRO A 80 6.84 18.41 -14.51
CA PRO A 80 6.41 19.49 -15.38
C PRO A 80 6.89 20.85 -14.82
N ALA A 81 7.28 21.74 -15.73
CA ALA A 81 8.07 22.96 -15.53
C ALA A 81 7.46 24.10 -14.68
N TRP A 82 6.64 23.81 -13.67
CA TRP A 82 6.07 24.84 -12.78
C TRP A 82 6.50 24.73 -11.31
N GLU A 83 7.33 23.76 -10.92
CA GLU A 83 7.92 23.72 -9.58
C GLU A 83 9.35 24.28 -9.58
N THR A 84 9.51 25.46 -9.01
CA THR A 84 10.81 26.12 -8.76
C THR A 84 11.59 25.39 -7.66
N PRO A 85 12.94 25.32 -7.76
CA PRO A 85 13.77 24.48 -6.90
C PRO A 85 14.21 25.22 -5.62
N VAL A 86 14.08 24.57 -4.46
CA VAL A 86 14.72 25.01 -3.22
C VAL A 86 15.87 24.03 -2.89
N PRO A 87 17.09 24.51 -2.59
CA PRO A 87 18.29 23.69 -2.57
C PRO A 87 18.40 22.80 -1.32
N ALA A 88 18.98 21.61 -1.51
CA ALA A 88 19.46 20.70 -0.48
C ALA A 88 21.02 20.67 -0.51
N PRO A 89 21.76 20.05 0.45
CA PRO A 89 21.53 19.75 1.88
C PRO A 89 22.75 20.20 2.73
N PRO A 90 22.97 19.72 3.98
CA PRO A 90 23.77 18.50 4.09
C PRO A 90 23.41 17.51 5.22
N SER A 91 23.93 16.31 5.04
CA SER A 91 24.34 15.34 6.07
C SER A 91 23.37 14.23 6.47
N PHE A 92 23.64 13.05 5.91
CA PHE A 92 23.17 11.74 6.32
C PHE A 92 23.93 11.27 7.56
N ALA A 93 23.31 11.30 8.75
CA ALA A 93 23.80 10.52 9.89
C ALA A 93 22.76 10.20 10.99
N GLU A 94 21.55 10.76 11.00
CA GLU A 94 20.68 10.68 12.20
C GLU A 94 19.19 10.30 12.01
N PRO A 95 18.72 9.58 10.95
CA PRO A 95 17.27 9.36 10.83
C PRO A 95 16.71 8.36 11.87
N VAL A 96 17.53 7.51 12.49
CA VAL A 96 17.05 6.50 13.45
C VAL A 96 16.88 7.08 14.86
N ALA A 97 17.82 7.90 15.33
CA ALA A 97 17.72 8.53 16.66
C ALA A 97 16.52 9.49 16.74
N ALA A 98 16.28 10.27 15.69
CA ALA A 98 15.14 11.17 15.60
C ALA A 98 13.78 10.42 15.58
N GLN A 99 13.70 9.27 14.92
CA GLN A 99 12.49 8.44 14.89
C GLN A 99 12.20 7.79 16.25
N VAL A 100 13.23 7.31 16.95
CA VAL A 100 13.11 6.74 18.29
C VAL A 100 12.64 7.78 19.30
N GLU A 101 13.17 9.01 19.20
CA GLU A 101 12.78 10.12 20.07
C GLU A 101 11.33 10.59 19.81
N HIS A 102 10.89 10.59 18.55
CA HIS A 102 9.50 10.91 18.20
C HIS A 102 8.52 9.84 18.69
N ALA A 103 8.90 8.55 18.62
CA ALA A 103 8.11 7.45 19.13
C ALA A 103 8.00 7.46 20.67
N ARG A 104 9.07 7.83 21.38
CA ARG A 104 9.06 8.00 22.85
C ARG A 104 8.11 9.12 23.30
N ARG A 105 8.19 10.29 22.65
CA ARG A 105 7.28 11.42 22.95
C ARG A 105 5.82 11.09 22.65
N ALA A 106 5.53 10.28 21.64
CA ALA A 106 4.19 9.81 21.35
C ALA A 106 3.66 8.83 22.43
N LEU A 107 4.51 7.93 22.92
CA LEU A 107 4.18 7.02 24.01
C LEU A 107 3.96 7.76 25.35
N ASP A 108 4.77 8.78 25.66
CA ASP A 108 4.58 9.58 26.88
C ASP A 108 3.26 10.38 26.87
N ARG A 109 2.87 10.92 25.71
CA ARG A 109 1.56 11.56 25.53
C ARG A 109 0.42 10.57 25.73
N LEU A 110 0.60 9.32 25.31
CA LEU A 110 -0.40 8.26 25.46
C LEU A 110 -0.48 7.74 26.91
N LYS A 111 0.63 7.78 27.66
CA LYS A 111 0.72 7.21 29.02
C LYS A 111 0.29 8.17 30.13
N GLY A 112 0.16 9.48 29.87
CA GLY A 112 -0.14 10.43 30.95
C GLY A 112 -0.75 11.77 30.54
N GLY A 113 -1.32 11.90 29.34
CA GLY A 113 -1.95 13.12 28.83
C GLY A 113 -3.26 13.56 29.52
N ARG A 114 -3.33 13.53 30.86
CA ARG A 114 -4.35 14.22 31.65
C ARG A 114 -3.69 14.93 32.84
N ARG A 115 -3.37 16.20 32.65
CA ARG A 115 -3.84 17.31 33.50
C ARG A 115 -3.41 18.64 32.88
N GLY A 116 -4.34 19.20 32.11
CA GLY A 116 -4.51 20.65 32.13
C GLY A 116 -4.78 21.06 33.57
N ARG A 117 -3.83 21.79 34.16
CA ARG A 117 -3.99 22.80 35.19
C ARG A 117 -2.63 23.44 35.38
N LEU A 118 -2.44 24.63 34.82
CA LEU A 118 -2.43 25.91 35.54
C LEU A 118 -2.60 27.00 34.50
#